data_AF-A0A1N6Q3V1-F1
#
_entry.id   AF-A0A1N6Q3V1-F1
#
_cell.length_a   1.000
_cell.length_b   1.000
_cell.length_c   1.000
_cell.angle_alpha   90.00
_cell.angle_beta   90.00
_cell.angle_gamma   90.00
#
_symmetry.space_group_name_H-M   'P 1'
#
loop_
_entity.id
_entity.type
_entity.pdbx_description
1 polymer ?
#
loop_
_entity_poly.entity_id
_entity_poly.type
_entity_poly.pdbx_seq_one_letter_code
_entity_poly.pdbx_strand_id
1 'polypeptide(L)'
;MEQGRSKDLEALAITERFAEEIDKTGMSISEIARRTDIEHYRIRDVLRHKQRLPTDILARSASIGIDINYVLTGVICSVSHQEKKFIENYRESSEKGRKYDKAFSF
;
A
#
# COMPACT_ATOMS: atom_id res chain seq x y z
N MET A 1 -5.39 33.68 -3.69
CA MET A 1 -6.26 32.48 -3.77
C MET A 1 -5.55 31.34 -4.52
N GLU A 2 -4.28 31.03 -4.22
CA GLU A 2 -3.53 29.99 -4.94
C GLU A 2 -3.55 28.61 -4.27
N GLN A 3 -3.82 28.54 -2.96
CA GLN A 3 -3.75 27.29 -2.21
C GLN A 3 -4.82 26.24 -2.59
N GLY A 4 -5.95 26.65 -3.17
CA GLY A 4 -7.00 25.71 -3.59
C GLY A 4 -6.57 24.87 -4.79
N ARG A 5 -5.99 25.51 -5.81
CA ARG A 5 -5.61 24.86 -7.08
C ARG A 5 -4.49 23.83 -6.90
N SER A 6 -3.57 24.06 -5.97
CA SER A 6 -2.49 23.11 -5.65
C SER A 6 -3.00 21.85 -4.94
N LYS A 7 -3.98 21.98 -4.04
CA LYS A 7 -4.53 20.84 -3.28
C LYS A 7 -5.35 19.89 -4.15
N ASP A 8 -5.99 20.42 -5.18
CA ASP A 8 -6.77 19.62 -6.15
C ASP A 8 -5.85 18.81 -7.06
N LEU A 9 -4.72 19.40 -7.48
CA LEU A 9 -3.68 18.70 -8.26
C LEU A 9 -3.03 17.57 -7.47
N GLU A 10 -2.72 17.78 -6.18
CA GLU A 10 -2.21 16.72 -5.31
C GLU A 10 -3.22 15.58 -5.14
N ALA A 11 -4.50 15.90 -4.94
CA ALA A 11 -5.55 14.90 -4.80
C ALA A 11 -5.73 14.05 -6.07
N LEU A 12 -5.60 14.68 -7.25
CA LEU A 12 -5.58 13.99 -8.53
C LEU A 12 -4.38 13.05 -8.63
N ALA A 13 -3.17 13.54 -8.36
CA ALA A 13 -1.95 12.72 -8.44
C ALA A 13 -1.98 11.51 -7.48
N ILE A 14 -2.54 11.67 -6.28
CA ILE A 14 -2.75 10.55 -5.34
C ILE A 14 -3.72 9.51 -5.94
N THR A 15 -4.80 9.97 -6.57
CA THR A 15 -5.81 9.09 -7.17
C THR A 15 -5.26 8.35 -8.39
N GLU A 16 -4.43 9.01 -9.20
CA GLU A 16 -3.74 8.40 -10.34
C GLU A 16 -2.79 7.28 -9.88
N ARG A 17 -1.96 7.53 -8.87
CA ARG A 17 -1.08 6.49 -8.29
C ARG A 17 -1.86 5.33 -7.68
N PHE A 18 -3.01 5.61 -7.07
CA PHE A 18 -3.90 4.57 -6.59
C PHE A 18 -4.45 3.71 -7.73
N ALA A 19 -4.81 4.32 -8.87
CA ALA A 19 -5.24 3.58 -10.06
C ALA A 19 -4.10 2.70 -10.63
N GLU A 20 -2.87 3.21 -10.67
CA GLU A 20 -1.69 2.43 -11.08
C GLU A 20 -1.46 1.21 -10.19
N GLU A 21 -1.55 1.38 -8.86
CA GLU A 21 -1.39 0.26 -7.93
C GLU A 21 -2.50 -0.78 -8.08
N ILE A 22 -3.74 -0.34 -8.31
CA ILE A 22 -4.86 -1.23 -8.62
C ILE A 22 -4.57 -2.03 -9.89
N ASP A 23 -4.09 -1.39 -10.95
CA ASP A 23 -3.80 -2.05 -12.22
C ASP A 23 -2.71 -3.12 -12.07
N LYS A 24 -1.66 -2.84 -11.27
CA LYS A 24 -0.60 -3.81 -10.95
C LYS A 24 -1.10 -5.06 -10.25
N THR A 25 -2.21 -4.99 -9.52
CA THR A 25 -2.78 -6.19 -8.89
C THR A 25 -3.38 -7.17 -9.90
N GLY A 26 -3.72 -6.70 -11.11
CA GLY A 26 -4.43 -7.49 -12.13
C GLY A 26 -5.85 -7.89 -11.74
N MET A 27 -6.38 -7.35 -10.64
CA MET A 27 -7.72 -7.70 -10.15
C MET A 27 -8.79 -6.80 -10.79
N SER A 28 -9.95 -7.39 -11.08
CA SER A 28 -11.12 -6.60 -11.47
C SER A 28 -11.64 -5.76 -10.29
N ILE A 29 -12.33 -4.65 -10.55
CA ILE A 29 -12.94 -3.81 -9.51
C ILE A 29 -13.89 -4.63 -8.62
N SER A 30 -14.65 -5.56 -9.19
CA SER A 30 -15.54 -6.46 -8.44
C SER A 30 -14.79 -7.35 -7.46
N GLU A 31 -13.61 -7.85 -7.85
CA GLU A 31 -12.77 -8.67 -6.99
C GLU A 31 -12.17 -7.85 -5.85
N ILE A 32 -11.71 -6.63 -6.15
CA ILE A 32 -11.20 -5.69 -5.15
C ILE A 32 -12.28 -5.37 -4.13
N ALA A 33 -13.49 -5.02 -4.59
CA ALA A 33 -14.66 -4.75 -3.75
C ALA A 33 -14.92 -5.90 -2.77
N ARG A 34 -14.92 -7.13 -3.29
CA ARG A 34 -15.13 -8.35 -2.48
C ARG A 34 -14.03 -8.57 -1.44
N ARG A 35 -12.76 -8.39 -1.79
CA ARG A 35 -11.63 -8.63 -0.88
C ARG A 35 -11.45 -7.57 0.18
N THR A 36 -11.82 -6.33 -0.15
CA THR A 36 -11.64 -5.17 0.73
C THR A 36 -12.89 -4.84 1.54
N ASP A 37 -14.02 -5.52 1.27
CA ASP A 37 -15.32 -5.22 1.85
C ASP A 37 -15.69 -3.74 1.62
N ILE A 38 -15.54 -3.31 0.37
CA ILE A 38 -15.87 -1.96 -0.10
C ILE A 38 -16.89 -2.07 -1.21
N GLU A 39 -17.89 -1.20 -1.18
CA GLU A 39 -18.87 -1.10 -2.23
C GLU A 39 -18.24 -0.79 -3.60
N HIS A 40 -18.59 -1.58 -4.62
CA HIS A 40 -18.05 -1.44 -5.98
C HIS A 40 -18.18 -0.02 -6.53
N TYR A 41 -19.32 0.66 -6.29
CA TYR A 41 -19.53 2.00 -6.83
C TYR A 41 -18.55 3.02 -6.23
N ARG A 42 -18.16 2.86 -4.96
CA ARG A 42 -17.20 3.78 -4.30
C ARG A 42 -15.82 3.69 -4.94
N ILE A 43 -15.33 2.48 -5.19
CA ILE A 43 -14.06 2.28 -5.90
C ILE A 43 -14.14 2.91 -7.30
N ARG A 44 -15.25 2.69 -8.01
CA ARG A 44 -15.46 3.24 -9.35
C ARG A 44 -15.50 4.77 -9.36
N ASP A 45 -16.14 5.39 -8.38
CA ASP A 45 -16.25 6.85 -8.29
C ASP A 45 -14.90 7.50 -7.98
N VAL A 46 -14.06 6.86 -7.16
CA VAL A 46 -12.67 7.28 -6.94
C VAL A 46 -11.86 7.19 -8.23
N LEU A 47 -11.90 6.05 -8.92
CA LEU A 47 -11.16 5.85 -10.18
C LEU A 47 -11.65 6.77 -11.32
N ARG A 48 -12.88 7.30 -11.23
CA ARG A 48 -13.42 8.28 -12.18
C ARG A 48 -13.22 9.73 -11.74
N HIS A 49 -12.45 9.96 -10.68
CA HIS A 49 -12.23 11.28 -10.09
C HIS A 49 -13.51 12.01 -9.66
N LYS A 50 -14.63 11.29 -9.50
CA LYS A 50 -15.88 11.85 -8.97
C LYS A 50 -15.82 12.08 -7.47
N GLN A 51 -14.95 11.32 -6.81
CA GLN A 51 -14.70 11.41 -5.38
C GLN A 51 -13.20 11.42 -5.14
N ARG A 52 -12.74 12.28 -4.23
CA ARG A 52 -11.36 12.22 -3.72
C ARG A 52 -11.13 10.90 -2.99
N LEU A 53 -9.97 10.28 -3.18
CA LEU A 53 -9.60 9.01 -2.54
C LEU A 53 -9.84 9.07 -1.01
N PRO A 54 -10.84 8.34 -0.50
CA PRO A 54 -11.12 8.27 0.93
C PRO A 54 -10.07 7.44 1.65
N THR A 55 -9.71 7.86 2.87
CA THR A 55 -8.69 7.17 3.68
C THR A 55 -9.12 5.76 4.07
N ASP A 56 -10.42 5.50 4.25
CA ASP A 56 -10.95 4.16 4.54
C ASP A 56 -10.73 3.19 3.37
N ILE A 57 -10.92 3.65 2.14
CA ILE A 57 -10.67 2.85 0.93
C ILE A 57 -9.18 2.55 0.83
N LEU A 58 -8.33 3.56 0.99
CA LEU A 58 -6.88 3.39 0.95
C LEU A 58 -6.37 2.40 2.02
N ALA A 59 -6.86 2.49 3.26
CA ALA A 59 -6.45 1.62 4.36
C ALA A 59 -6.85 0.15 4.11
N ARG A 60 -8.06 -0.09 3.61
CA ARG A 60 -8.54 -1.44 3.27
C ARG A 60 -7.79 -2.02 2.07
N SER A 61 -7.42 -1.18 1.10
CA SER A 61 -6.63 -1.55 -0.07
C SER A 61 -5.23 -2.09 0.26
N ALA A 62 -4.62 -1.73 1.40
CA ALA A 62 -3.35 -2.35 1.80
C ALA A 62 -3.44 -3.88 1.97
N SER A 63 -4.60 -4.41 2.36
CA SER A 63 -4.80 -5.85 2.54
C SER A 63 -4.66 -6.67 1.24
N ILE A 64 -4.81 -6.03 0.07
CA ILE A 64 -4.66 -6.65 -1.24
C ILE A 64 -3.30 -6.36 -1.89
N GLY A 65 -2.35 -5.80 -1.12
CA GLY A 65 -0.98 -5.58 -1.56
C GLY A 65 -0.71 -4.25 -2.26
N ILE A 66 -1.62 -3.28 -2.15
CA ILE A 66 -1.41 -1.91 -2.65
C ILE A 66 -0.39 -1.17 -1.75
N ASP A 67 0.62 -0.56 -2.36
CA ASP A 67 1.61 0.26 -1.63
C ASP A 67 1.03 1.65 -1.29
N ILE A 68 0.53 1.77 -0.06
CA ILE A 68 0.00 3.03 0.47
C ILE A 68 1.06 4.14 0.47
N ASN A 69 2.32 3.83 0.73
CA ASN A 69 3.38 4.86 0.79
C ASN A 69 3.61 5.44 -0.60
N TYR A 70 3.67 4.59 -1.63
CA TYR A 70 3.76 5.06 -3.01
C TYR A 70 2.54 5.91 -3.39
N VAL A 71 1.33 5.47 -3.06
CA VAL A 71 0.10 6.24 -3.37
C VAL A 71 0.13 7.64 -2.77
N LEU A 72 0.54 7.76 -1.50
CA LEU A 72 0.57 9.06 -0.81
C LEU A 72 1.74 9.95 -1.23
N THR A 73 2.92 9.38 -1.42
CA THR A 73 4.17 10.16 -1.56
C THR A 73 4.70 10.22 -2.99
N GLY A 74 4.29 9.30 -3.86
CA GLY A 74 4.87 9.09 -5.19
C GLY A 74 6.26 8.47 -5.17
N VAL A 75 6.77 8.05 -4.00
CA VAL A 75 8.11 7.46 -3.86
C VAL A 75 7.99 5.95 -3.78
N ILE A 76 8.68 5.26 -4.68
CA ILE A 76 8.87 3.81 -4.58
C ILE A 76 10.02 3.56 -3.62
N CYS A 77 9.71 3.07 -2.42
CA CYS A 77 10.73 2.61 -1.48
C CYS A 77 11.31 1.27 -1.96
N SER A 78 12.28 1.32 -2.87
CA SER A 78 13.05 0.14 -3.24
C SER A 78 14.20 -0.04 -2.26
N VAL A 79 14.11 -1.10 -1.46
CA VAL A 79 15.25 -1.56 -0.65
C VAL A 79 16.28 -2.17 -1.61
N SER A 80 17.52 -1.69 -1.56
CA SER A 80 18.59 -2.18 -2.41
C SER A 80 18.85 -3.67 -2.16
N HIS A 81 19.49 -4.33 -3.13
CA HIS A 81 19.83 -5.76 -3.00
C HIS A 81 20.71 -6.07 -1.78
N GLN A 82 21.61 -5.15 -1.42
CA GLN A 82 22.46 -5.29 -0.24
C GLN A 82 21.66 -5.16 1.06
N GLU A 83 20.74 -4.20 1.12
CA GLU A 83 19.88 -4.01 2.29
C GLU A 83 18.90 -5.18 2.46
N LYS A 84 18.36 -5.74 1.38
CA LYS A 84 17.53 -6.96 1.44
C LYS A 84 18.30 -8.13 2.06
N LYS A 85 19.52 -8.38 1.57
CA LYS A 85 20.40 -9.41 2.14
C LYS A 85 20.72 -9.17 3.61
N PHE A 86 20.92 -7.92 4.01
CA PHE A 86 21.18 -7.58 5.41
C PHE A 86 19.95 -7.86 6.29
N ILE A 87 18.75 -7.51 5.83
CA ILE A 87 17.49 -7.80 6.54
C ILE A 87 17.25 -9.30 6.66
N GLU A 88 17.50 -10.07 5.60
CA GLU A 88 17.40 -11.53 5.59
C GLU A 88 18.34 -12.16 6.62
N ASN A 89 19.63 -11.78 6.58
CA ASN A 89 20.63 -12.23 7.55
C ASN A 89 20.23 -11.89 9.00
N TYR A 90 19.66 -10.70 9.23
CA TYR A 90 19.19 -10.30 10.55
C TYR A 90 18.01 -11.14 11.03
N ARG A 91 17.03 -11.43 10.16
CA ARG A 91 15.90 -12.31 10.47
C ARG A 91 16.38 -13.71 10.85
N GLU A 92 17.28 -14.30 10.06
CA GLU A 92 17.84 -15.63 10.32
C GLU A 92 18.64 -15.69 11.64
N SER A 93 19.37 -14.62 11.95
CA SER A 93 20.15 -14.52 13.20
C SER A 93 19.24 -14.41 14.43
N SER A 94 18.13 -13.68 14.32
CA SER A 94 17.13 -13.55 15.39
C SER A 94 16.37 -14.86 15.65
N GLU A 95 16.10 -15.67 14.62
CA GLU A 95 15.46 -16.98 14.77
C GLU A 95 16.40 -18.02 15.40
N LYS A 96 17.69 -17.99 15.03
CA LYS A 96 18.71 -18.84 15.67
C LYS A 96 18.89 -18.46 17.14
N GLY A 97 18.98 -17.17 17.48
CA GLY A 97 19.06 -16.69 18.86
C GLY A 97 17.89 -17.16 19.75
N ARG A 98 16.66 -17.10 19.24
CA ARG A 98 15.46 -17.58 19.95
C ARG A 98 15.42 -19.10 20.18
N LYS A 99 16.08 -19.90 19.33
CA LYS A 99 16.21 -21.35 19.54
C LYS A 99 17.22 -21.67 20.64
N TYR A 100 18.27 -20.88 20.79
CA TYR A 100 19.25 -21.07 21.87
C TYR A 100 18.70 -20.64 23.24
N ASP A 101 17.92 -19.56 23.33
CA ASP A 101 17.29 -19.14 24.60
C ASP A 101 16.26 -20.17 25.12
N LYS A 102 15.51 -20.81 24.22
CA LYS A 102 14.55 -21.88 24.61
C LYS A 102 15.21 -23.18 25.02
N ALA A 103 16.47 -23.42 24.64
CA ALA A 103 17.21 -24.63 25.01
C ALA A 103 17.85 -24.54 26.41
N PHE A 104 17.90 -23.35 27.01
CA PHE A 104 18.48 -23.09 28.34
C PHE A 104 17.46 -22.62 29.39
N SER A 105 16.17 -22.66 29.07
CA SER A 105 15.11 -22.43 30.05
C SER A 105 14.84 -23.73 30.82
N PHE A 106 15.52 -23.88 31.97
CA PHE A 106 15.25 -24.93 32.97
C PHE A 106 13.96 -24.66 33.74
#